data_AF-V4RD85-F1
#
_entry.id   AF-V4RD85-F1
#
_cell.length_a   1.000
_cell.length_b   1.000
_cell.length_c   1.000
_cell.angle_alpha   90.00
_cell.angle_beta   90.00
_cell.angle_gamma   90.00
#
_symmetry.space_group_name_H-M   'P 1'
#
loop_
_entity.id
_entity.type
_entity.pdbx_description
1 polymer ?
#
loop_
_entity_poly.entity_id
_entity_poly.type
_entity_poly.pdbx_seq_one_letter_code
_entity_poly.pdbx_strand_id
1 'polypeptide(L)'
;MVLSFECASAIRPDQTMVCASPPLAAMDIQMHTLYTVVRKFIPASEREDLVAGQRAFINTRAACGTQFECIGNAYAERITSLGQIIDSIGQAIDQIQGQQQPAQ
;
A
#
# COMPACT_ATOMS: atom_id res chain seq x y z
N MET A 1 15.48 9.54 5.26
CA MET A 1 14.09 9.02 5.28
C MET A 1 13.82 8.46 3.90
N VAL A 2 13.52 7.17 3.77
CA VAL A 2 13.33 6.50 2.47
C VAL A 2 11.84 6.43 2.18
N LEU A 3 11.40 7.14 1.15
CA LEU A 3 10.06 7.02 0.58
C LEU A 3 10.05 5.91 -0.48
N SER A 4 8.88 5.57 -0.99
CA SER A 4 8.69 4.63 -2.10
C SER A 4 9.30 5.12 -3.43
N PHE A 5 9.80 6.36 -3.45
CA PHE A 5 10.53 7.01 -4.53
C PHE A 5 11.55 8.00 -3.95
N GLU A 6 12.52 8.44 -4.77
CA GLU A 6 13.52 9.42 -4.35
C GLU A 6 12.99 10.86 -4.47
N CYS A 7 13.14 11.65 -3.41
CA CYS A 7 12.91 13.09 -3.46
C CYS A 7 14.08 13.78 -4.17
N ALA A 8 13.97 13.88 -5.50
CA ALA A 8 14.96 14.53 -6.37
C ALA A 8 14.35 15.73 -7.11
N SER A 9 15.19 16.45 -7.85
CA SER A 9 14.74 17.47 -8.81
C SER A 9 13.93 16.83 -9.94
N ALA A 10 12.89 17.51 -10.45
CA ALA A 10 12.06 17.07 -11.57
C ALA A 10 11.20 15.80 -11.35
N ILE A 11 10.61 15.66 -10.16
CA ILE A 11 9.59 14.65 -9.84
C ILE A 11 8.17 15.14 -10.20
N ARG A 12 7.18 14.23 -10.18
CA ARG A 12 5.79 14.59 -10.45
C ARG A 12 5.24 15.56 -9.40
N PRO A 13 4.23 16.38 -9.71
CA PRO A 13 3.65 17.32 -8.75
C PRO A 13 3.16 16.68 -7.45
N ASP A 14 2.54 15.48 -7.52
CA ASP A 14 2.11 14.73 -6.33
C ASP A 14 3.29 14.35 -5.44
N GLN A 15 4.39 13.94 -6.06
CA GLN A 15 5.61 13.55 -5.36
C GLN A 15 6.27 14.75 -4.69
N THR A 16 6.25 15.93 -5.31
CA THR A 16 6.73 17.17 -4.68
C THR A 16 5.98 17.47 -3.40
N MET A 17 4.64 17.36 -3.42
CA MET A 17 3.82 17.57 -2.22
C MET A 17 4.09 16.51 -1.14
N VAL A 18 4.26 15.24 -1.52
CA VAL A 18 4.63 14.16 -0.59
C VAL A 18 6.00 14.40 0.05
N CYS A 19 7.00 14.83 -0.73
CA CYS A 19 8.33 15.15 -0.22
C CYS A 19 8.33 16.35 0.75
N ALA A 20 7.48 17.34 0.50
CA ALA A 20 7.40 18.56 1.31
C ALA A 20 6.53 18.39 2.58
N SER A 21 5.81 17.27 2.73
CA SER A 21 4.80 17.10 3.76
C SER A 21 5.07 15.86 4.63
N PRO A 22 5.49 16.01 5.90
CA PRO A 22 5.75 14.88 6.79
C PRO A 22 4.58 13.91 6.96
N PRO A 23 3.31 14.37 7.08
CA PRO A 23 2.17 13.47 7.12
C PRO A 23 2.04 12.59 5.86
N LEU A 24 2.13 13.18 4.67
CA LEU A 24 2.03 12.42 3.41
C LEU A 24 3.23 11.49 3.20
N ALA A 25 4.42 11.90 3.65
CA ALA A 25 5.61 11.05 3.65
C ALA A 25 5.43 9.81 4.53
N ALA A 26 4.84 9.95 5.72
CA ALA A 26 4.52 8.82 6.58
C ALA A 26 3.50 7.86 5.92
N MET A 27 2.48 8.41 5.26
CA MET A 27 1.50 7.61 4.52
C MET A 27 2.14 6.85 3.34
N ASP A 28 3.09 7.45 2.63
CA ASP A 28 3.81 6.78 1.54
C ASP A 28 4.63 5.58 2.05
N ILE A 29 5.36 5.75 3.17
CA ILE A 29 6.10 4.68 3.83
C ILE A 29 5.16 3.56 4.27
N GLN A 30 4.04 3.90 4.92
CA GLN A 30 3.06 2.92 5.37
C GLN A 30 2.48 2.12 4.18
N MET A 31 2.00 2.83 3.16
CA MET A 31 1.44 2.21 1.94
C MET A 31 2.46 1.28 1.28
N HIS A 32 3.71 1.73 1.10
CA HIS A 32 4.76 0.93 0.47
C HIS A 32 5.13 -0.32 1.29
N THR A 33 5.16 -0.18 2.62
CA THR A 33 5.42 -1.29 3.53
C THR A 33 4.32 -2.35 3.43
N LEU A 34 3.05 -1.94 3.48
CA LEU A 34 1.91 -2.85 3.34
C LEU A 34 1.93 -3.56 1.99
N TYR A 35 2.14 -2.84 0.88
CA TYR A 35 2.25 -3.44 -0.44
C TYR A 35 3.35 -4.49 -0.51
N THR A 36 4.52 -4.20 0.07
CA THR A 36 5.66 -5.12 0.11
C THR A 36 5.37 -6.37 0.92
N VAL A 37 4.67 -6.23 2.06
CA VAL A 37 4.22 -7.36 2.88
C VAL A 37 3.22 -8.20 2.10
N VAL A 38 2.13 -7.60 1.62
CA VAL A 38 1.09 -8.30 0.85
C VAL A 38 1.70 -9.09 -0.31
N ARG A 39 2.55 -8.46 -1.12
CA ARG A 39 3.20 -9.12 -2.27
C ARG A 39 4.03 -10.35 -1.90
N LYS A 40 4.59 -10.42 -0.68
CA LYS A 40 5.37 -11.57 -0.21
C LYS A 40 4.49 -12.76 0.18
N PHE A 41 3.30 -12.50 0.72
CA PHE A 41 2.47 -13.52 1.36
C PHE A 41 1.27 -13.97 0.51
N ILE A 42 0.87 -13.22 -0.52
CA ILE A 42 -0.19 -13.67 -1.42
C ILE A 42 0.27 -14.78 -2.38
N PRO A 43 -0.65 -15.64 -2.83
CA PRO A 43 -0.42 -16.61 -3.89
C PRO A 43 0.09 -15.95 -5.18
N ALA A 44 0.89 -16.69 -5.95
CA ALA A 44 1.42 -16.18 -7.22
C ALA A 44 0.33 -15.77 -8.22
N SER A 45 -0.82 -16.45 -8.20
CA SER A 45 -1.99 -16.18 -9.04
C SER A 45 -2.62 -14.80 -8.79
N GLU A 46 -2.47 -14.24 -7.60
CA GLU A 46 -3.06 -12.94 -7.21
C GLU A 46 -2.10 -11.76 -7.41
N ARG A 47 -0.84 -12.04 -7.76
CA ARG A 47 0.19 -10.99 -7.85
C ARG A 47 -0.07 -10.00 -8.98
N GLU A 48 -0.67 -10.44 -10.07
CA GLU A 48 -0.98 -9.56 -11.19
C GLU A 48 -2.00 -8.50 -10.78
N ASP A 49 -3.07 -8.91 -10.10
CA ASP A 49 -4.11 -8.00 -9.58
C ASP A 49 -3.56 -7.02 -8.55
N LEU A 50 -2.68 -7.48 -7.64
CA LEU A 50 -2.01 -6.60 -6.69
C LEU A 50 -1.20 -5.51 -7.39
N VAL A 51 -0.44 -5.89 -8.43
CA VAL A 51 0.39 -4.98 -9.24
C VAL A 51 -0.48 -4.01 -10.04
N ALA A 52 -1.58 -4.50 -10.63
CA ALA A 52 -2.53 -3.66 -11.36
C ALA A 52 -3.16 -2.62 -10.43
N GLY A 53 -3.61 -3.02 -9.24
CA GLY A 53 -4.13 -2.10 -8.22
C GLY A 53 -3.09 -1.07 -7.77
N GLN A 54 -1.81 -1.45 -7.67
CA GLN A 54 -0.75 -0.52 -7.31
C GLN A 54 -0.49 0.53 -8.40
N ARG A 55 -0.53 0.12 -9.67
CA ARG A 55 -0.42 1.05 -10.81
C ARG A 55 -1.60 2.02 -10.84
N ALA A 56 -2.81 1.53 -10.63
CA ALA A 56 -4.02 2.36 -10.56
C ALA A 56 -3.93 3.39 -9.43
N PHE A 57 -3.46 2.98 -8.25
CA PHE A 57 -3.20 3.89 -7.13
C PHE A 57 -2.18 4.98 -7.50
N ILE A 58 -1.04 4.63 -8.12
CA ILE A 58 -0.02 5.62 -8.52
C ILE A 58 -0.62 6.66 -9.49
N ASN A 59 -1.44 6.22 -10.44
CA ASN A 59 -2.10 7.13 -11.39
C ASN A 59 -3.13 8.03 -10.69
N THR A 60 -3.92 7.47 -9.76
CA THR A 60 -4.89 8.21 -8.95
C THR A 60 -4.22 9.30 -8.12
N ARG A 61 -3.13 8.94 -7.43
CA ARG A 61 -2.33 9.88 -6.64
C ARG A 61 -1.71 10.96 -7.53
N ALA A 62 -1.18 10.60 -8.70
CA ALA A 62 -0.59 11.55 -9.64
C ALA A 62 -1.61 12.56 -10.18
N ALA A 63 -2.85 12.14 -10.40
CA ALA A 63 -3.92 13.03 -10.88
C ALA A 63 -4.29 14.15 -9.88
N CYS A 64 -3.96 13.99 -8.59
CA CYS A 64 -4.19 15.02 -7.58
C CYS A 64 -3.33 16.29 -7.75
N GLY A 65 -2.28 16.25 -8.58
CA GLY A 65 -1.32 17.35 -8.65
C GLY A 65 -0.67 17.58 -7.28
N THR A 66 -0.67 18.81 -6.78
CA THR A 66 -0.12 19.16 -5.45
C THR A 66 -1.18 19.23 -4.34
N GLN A 67 -2.41 18.78 -4.55
CA GLN A 67 -3.49 18.94 -3.58
C GLN A 67 -3.34 17.98 -2.39
N PHE A 68 -3.03 18.53 -1.20
CA PHE A 68 -2.75 17.74 0.01
C PHE A 68 -3.87 16.77 0.37
N GLU A 69 -5.13 17.23 0.46
CA GLU A 69 -6.25 16.36 0.85
C GLU A 69 -6.55 15.27 -0.18
N CYS A 70 -6.46 15.58 -1.48
CA CYS A 70 -6.62 14.59 -2.54
C CYS A 70 -5.57 13.48 -2.43
N ILE A 71 -4.31 13.84 -2.24
CA ILE A 71 -3.21 12.87 -2.07
C ILE A 71 -3.41 12.05 -0.80
N GLY A 72 -3.78 12.69 0.31
CA GLY A 72 -4.08 12.03 1.57
C GLY A 72 -5.19 10.99 1.43
N ASN A 73 -6.29 11.33 0.76
CA ASN A 73 -7.39 10.41 0.50
C ASN A 73 -6.96 9.23 -0.37
N ALA A 74 -6.19 9.48 -1.45
CA ALA A 74 -5.66 8.42 -2.30
C ALA A 74 -4.77 7.43 -1.52
N TYR A 75 -3.95 7.92 -0.59
CA TYR A 75 -3.19 7.03 0.31
C TYR A 75 -4.10 6.28 1.28
N ALA A 76 -5.03 6.96 1.95
CA ALA A 76 -5.90 6.35 2.94
C ALA A 76 -6.72 5.19 2.34
N GLU A 77 -7.29 5.39 1.16
CA GLU A 77 -8.01 4.34 0.42
C GLU A 77 -7.11 3.14 0.11
N ARG A 78 -5.90 3.39 -0.38
CA ARG A 78 -4.97 2.31 -0.72
C ARG A 78 -4.45 1.56 0.50
N ILE A 79 -4.15 2.28 1.58
CA ILE A 79 -3.71 1.70 2.86
C ILE A 79 -4.82 0.79 3.41
N THR A 80 -6.07 1.26 3.42
CA THR A 80 -7.23 0.45 3.85
C THR A 80 -7.38 -0.81 2.99
N SER A 81 -7.33 -0.68 1.66
CA SER A 81 -7.43 -1.82 0.74
C SER A 81 -6.33 -2.86 0.99
N LEU A 82 -5.09 -2.44 1.20
CA LEU A 82 -3.98 -3.36 1.50
C LEU A 82 -4.12 -3.98 2.91
N GLY A 83 -4.63 -3.23 3.88
CA GLY A 83 -4.92 -3.72 5.23
C GLY A 83 -5.94 -4.86 5.22
N GLN A 84 -7.02 -4.72 4.44
CA GLN A 84 -8.02 -5.79 4.27
C GLN A 84 -7.42 -7.08 3.70
N ILE A 85 -6.43 -6.98 2.81
CA ILE A 85 -5.73 -8.15 2.29
C ILE A 85 -4.86 -8.79 3.38
N ILE A 86 -4.19 -7.99 4.22
CA ILE A 86 -3.43 -8.51 5.37
C ILE A 86 -4.34 -9.21 6.37
N ASP A 87 -5.50 -8.65 6.68
CA ASP A 87 -6.49 -9.29 7.56
C ASP A 87 -6.95 -10.63 6.97
N SER A 88 -7.19 -10.68 5.66
CA SER A 88 -7.57 -11.92 4.96
C SER A 88 -6.45 -12.96 5.02
N ILE A 89 -5.19 -12.55 4.89
CA ILE A 89 -4.02 -13.43 5.07
C ILE A 89 -3.97 -13.97 6.51
N GLY A 90 -4.18 -13.11 7.51
CA GLY A 90 -4.22 -13.51 8.92
C GLY A 90 -5.29 -14.57 9.19
N GLN A 91 -6.52 -14.33 8.70
CA GLN A 91 -7.63 -15.28 8.82
C GLN A 91 -7.33 -16.62 8.14
N ALA A 92 -6.67 -16.60 6.96
CA ALA A 92 -6.28 -17.83 6.28
C ALA A 92 -5.22 -18.61 7.08
N ILE A 93 -4.26 -17.94 7.72
CA ILE A 93 -3.26 -18.56 8.59
C ILE A 93 -3.93 -19.19 9.82
N ASP A 94 -4.86 -18.48 10.47
CA ASP A 94 -5.57 -18.97 11.65
C ASP A 94 -6.37 -20.25 11.33
N GLN A 95 -6.99 -20.32 10.14
CA GLN A 95 -7.71 -21.52 9.69
C GLN A 95 -6.79 -22.74 9.52
N ILE A 96 -5.58 -22.54 8.99
CA ILE A 96 -4.59 -23.63 8.85
C ILE A 96 -4.16 -24.14 10.22
N GLN A 97 -3.94 -23.25 11.18
CA GLN A 97 -3.53 -23.62 12.54
C GLN A 97 -4.68 -24.28 13.32
N GLY A 98 -5.91 -23.79 13.19
CA GLY A 98 -7.10 -24.38 13.80
C GLY A 98 -7.42 -25.80 13.29
N GLN A 99 -7.08 -26.09 12.02
CA GLN A 99 -7.18 -27.44 11.46
C GLN A 99 -6.09 -28.41 11.96
N GLN A 100 -5.03 -27.91 12.61
CA GLN A 100 -3.93 -28.73 13.14
C GLN A 100 -4.10 -29.12 14.61
N GLN A 101 -5.18 -28.70 15.28
CA GLN A 101 -5.42 -29.08 16.66
C GLN A 101 -6.09 -30.47 16.70
N PRO A 102 -5.40 -31.54 17.13
CA PRO A 102 -6.05 -32.84 17.27
C PRO A 102 -7.16 -32.70 18.33
N ALA A 103 -8.35 -33.21 17.99
CA ALA A 103 -9.38 -33.44 18.97
C ALA A 103 -8.78 -34.28 20.11
N GLN A 104 -8.76 -33.71 21.32
CA GLN A 104 -8.51 -34.48 22.54
C GLN A 104 -9.68 -35.41 22.80
#